data_AF-A0A962F4D3-F1
#
_entry.id   AF-A0A962F4D3-F1
#
_cell.length_a   1.000
_cell.length_b   1.000
_cell.length_c   1.000
_cell.angle_alpha   90.00
_cell.angle_beta   90.00
_cell.angle_gamma   90.00
#
_symmetry.space_group_name_H-M   'P 1'
#
loop_
_entity.id
_entity.type
_entity.pdbx_description
1 polymer ?
#
loop_
_entity_poly.entity_id
_entity_poly.type
_entity_poly.pdbx_seq_one_letter_code
_entity_poly.pdbx_strand_id
1 'polypeptide(L)'
;MKKLGLTALCVFAALGLSACVTQDQADVKMVKGCAAGVGSLIAPREIQEIKAQRYANEQVEGGLHRRITLEAVERDGWVELDKEYSCLFMQQWGMFKSSHEALLVQVKFDDKIVGKKDGVLTGDFDDFLALTRVVDAAMGQ
;
A
#
# COMPACT_ATOMS: atom_id res chain seq x y z
N MET A 1 -14.72 -48.46 35.73
CA MET A 1 -13.48 -48.22 34.95
C MET A 1 -13.76 -47.05 34.01
N LYS A 2 -12.88 -46.05 34.03
CA LYS A 2 -13.13 -44.65 33.63
C LYS A 2 -13.08 -44.44 32.12
N LYS A 3 -14.12 -43.80 31.58
CA LYS A 3 -14.18 -43.21 30.23
C LYS A 3 -13.40 -41.88 30.24
N LEU A 4 -12.11 -41.92 29.96
CA LEU A 4 -11.28 -40.73 29.70
C LEU A 4 -10.37 -41.06 28.52
N GLY A 5 -10.58 -40.42 27.37
CA GLY A 5 -9.61 -40.52 26.28
C GLY A 5 -10.18 -40.43 24.87
N LEU A 6 -11.00 -39.41 24.55
CA LEU A 6 -11.25 -39.07 23.14
C LEU A 6 -11.80 -37.64 22.91
N THR A 7 -11.56 -36.71 23.83
CA THR A 7 -12.18 -35.35 23.74
C THR A 7 -11.15 -34.22 23.83
N ALA A 8 -9.86 -34.54 23.88
CA ALA A 8 -8.79 -33.55 24.04
C ALA A 8 -8.04 -33.20 22.73
N LEU A 9 -8.26 -33.93 21.64
CA LEU A 9 -7.46 -33.77 20.40
C LEU A 9 -8.07 -32.76 19.40
N CYS A 10 -9.35 -32.39 19.53
CA CYS A 10 -10.01 -31.51 18.56
C CYS A 10 -9.94 -30.01 18.89
N VAL A 11 -9.51 -29.62 20.10
CA VAL A 11 -9.52 -28.20 20.52
C VAL A 11 -8.25 -27.45 20.08
N PHE A 12 -7.14 -28.15 19.80
CA PHE A 12 -5.88 -27.52 19.37
C PHE A 12 -5.81 -27.18 17.87
N ALA A 13 -6.70 -27.72 17.03
CA ALA A 13 -6.72 -27.44 15.59
C ALA A 13 -7.42 -26.11 15.23
N ALA A 14 -8.13 -25.48 16.17
CA ALA A 14 -8.93 -24.27 15.92
C ALA A 14 -8.14 -22.95 16.07
N LEU A 15 -6.91 -22.97 16.61
CA LEU A 15 -6.10 -21.76 16.86
C LEU A 15 -5.06 -21.47 15.76
N GLY A 16 -5.02 -22.25 14.68
CA GLY A 16 -3.98 -22.16 13.65
C GLY A 16 -4.29 -21.30 12.41
N LEU A 17 -5.46 -20.66 12.31
CA LEU A 17 -5.93 -20.05 11.04
C LEU A 17 -5.95 -18.51 10.98
N SER A 18 -5.49 -17.79 12.01
CA SER A 18 -5.67 -16.33 12.09
C SER A 18 -4.47 -15.46 11.66
N ALA A 19 -3.41 -16.04 11.07
CA ALA A 19 -2.21 -15.27 10.70
C ALA A 19 -2.02 -15.06 9.18
N CYS A 20 -3.01 -15.38 8.35
CA CYS A 20 -2.92 -15.09 6.92
C CYS A 20 -3.27 -13.61 6.67
N VAL A 21 -2.33 -12.84 6.14
CA VAL A 21 -2.61 -11.49 5.65
C VAL A 21 -3.45 -11.61 4.38
N THR A 22 -4.59 -10.93 4.32
CA THR A 22 -5.42 -10.89 3.11
C THR A 22 -4.98 -9.75 2.18
N GLN A 23 -5.33 -9.83 0.90
CA GLN A 23 -5.08 -8.74 -0.04
C GLN A 23 -5.75 -7.44 0.42
N ASP A 24 -6.97 -7.51 0.97
CA ASP A 24 -7.69 -6.31 1.45
C ASP A 24 -6.93 -5.62 2.60
N GLN A 25 -6.32 -6.40 3.51
CA GLN A 25 -5.49 -5.84 4.58
C GLN A 25 -4.22 -5.19 4.03
N ALA A 26 -3.60 -5.81 3.03
CA ALA A 26 -2.46 -5.24 2.31
C ALA A 26 -2.84 -3.94 1.58
N ASP A 27 -3.99 -3.93 0.90
CA ASP A 27 -4.49 -2.79 0.15
C ASP A 27 -4.77 -1.59 1.08
N VAL A 28 -5.34 -1.80 2.27
CA VAL A 28 -5.52 -0.72 3.27
C VAL A 28 -4.19 -0.11 3.70
N LYS A 29 -3.13 -0.92 3.90
CA LYS A 29 -1.80 -0.40 4.21
C LYS A 29 -1.28 0.42 3.04
N MET A 30 -1.31 -0.12 1.83
CA MET A 30 -0.83 0.57 0.63
C MET A 30 -1.60 1.87 0.32
N VAL A 31 -2.89 1.96 0.66
CA VAL A 31 -3.66 3.21 0.58
C VAL A 31 -3.11 4.27 1.53
N LYS A 32 -2.82 3.90 2.80
CA LYS A 32 -2.20 4.83 3.76
C LYS A 32 -0.82 5.28 3.30
N GLY A 33 -0.02 4.33 2.83
CA GLY A 33 1.28 4.61 2.20
C GLY A 33 1.14 5.59 1.04
N CYS A 34 0.24 5.31 0.10
CA CYS A 34 0.01 6.16 -1.07
C CYS A 34 -0.43 7.57 -0.70
N ALA A 35 -1.40 7.70 0.23
CA ALA A 35 -1.87 9.00 0.70
C ALA A 35 -0.74 9.82 1.37
N ALA A 36 0.08 9.18 2.21
CA ALA A 36 1.23 9.84 2.84
C ALA A 36 2.30 10.25 1.82
N GLY A 37 2.60 9.37 0.85
CA GLY A 37 3.54 9.67 -0.23
C GLY A 37 3.08 10.84 -1.08
N VAL A 38 1.83 10.83 -1.54
CA VAL A 38 1.25 11.95 -2.29
C VAL A 38 1.26 13.23 -1.44
N GLY A 39 0.84 13.17 -0.18
CA GLY A 39 0.84 14.30 0.75
C GLY A 39 2.21 14.97 0.89
N SER A 40 3.30 14.17 0.88
CA SER A 40 4.66 14.70 0.92
C SER A 40 5.09 15.42 -0.36
N LEU A 41 4.47 15.10 -1.50
CA LEU A 41 4.82 15.64 -2.83
C LEU A 41 3.98 16.84 -3.25
N ILE A 42 2.79 17.01 -2.66
CA ILE A 42 1.86 18.08 -3.04
C ILE A 42 1.97 19.33 -2.15
N ALA A 43 2.79 19.28 -1.09
CA ALA A 43 2.99 20.40 -0.16
C ALA A 43 3.29 21.72 -0.91
N PRO A 44 2.68 22.85 -0.52
CA PRO A 44 1.92 23.07 0.72
C PRO A 44 0.43 22.64 0.67
N ARG A 45 -0.03 22.01 -0.43
CA ARG A 45 -1.40 21.49 -0.55
C ARG A 45 -1.58 20.25 0.34
N GLU A 46 -2.82 19.96 0.72
CA GLU A 46 -3.15 18.82 1.57
C GLU A 46 -4.28 17.97 0.98
N ILE A 47 -4.23 16.65 1.20
CA ILE A 47 -5.36 15.77 0.95
C ILE A 47 -6.34 15.92 2.11
N GLN A 48 -7.51 16.48 1.85
CA GLN A 48 -8.57 16.68 2.85
C GLN A 48 -9.41 15.41 3.04
N GLU A 49 -9.76 14.74 1.94
CA GLU A 49 -10.63 13.57 1.96
C GLU A 49 -10.27 12.62 0.82
N ILE A 50 -10.35 11.31 1.05
CA ILE A 50 -10.28 10.28 0.00
C ILE A 50 -11.71 9.83 -0.29
N LYS A 51 -12.24 10.17 -1.47
CA LYS A 51 -13.59 9.85 -1.92
C LYS A 51 -13.71 8.40 -2.38
N ALA A 52 -12.72 7.93 -3.14
CA ALA A 52 -12.72 6.58 -3.68
C ALA A 52 -11.30 6.00 -3.75
N GLN A 53 -11.25 4.66 -3.69
CA GLN A 53 -10.03 3.88 -3.76
C GLN A 53 -10.25 2.78 -4.79
N ARG A 54 -9.35 2.68 -5.77
CA ARG A 54 -9.38 1.63 -6.79
C ARG A 54 -8.06 0.86 -6.78
N TYR A 55 -8.16 -0.41 -7.12
CA TYR A 55 -7.04 -1.34 -7.05
C TYR A 55 -6.92 -2.11 -8.35
N ALA A 56 -5.72 -2.12 -8.94
CA ALA A 56 -5.45 -2.89 -10.14
C ALA A 56 -4.15 -3.69 -9.98
N ASN A 57 -4.12 -4.89 -10.57
CA ASN A 57 -2.89 -5.66 -10.69
C ASN A 57 -2.25 -5.34 -12.04
N GLU A 58 -0.95 -5.07 -12.03
CA GLU A 58 -0.20 -4.72 -13.24
C GLU A 58 1.05 -5.59 -13.35
N GLN A 59 1.23 -6.16 -14.54
CA GLN A 59 2.46 -6.86 -14.90
C GLN A 59 3.40 -5.84 -15.55
N VAL A 60 4.43 -5.45 -14.83
CA VAL A 60 5.50 -4.58 -15.34
C VAL A 60 6.86 -5.24 -15.09
N GLU A 61 7.92 -4.65 -15.63
CA GLU A 61 9.28 -5.13 -15.45
C GLU A 61 9.62 -5.23 -13.94
N GLY A 62 10.07 -6.40 -13.49
CA GLY A 62 10.32 -6.67 -12.06
C GLY A 62 9.22 -7.44 -11.35
N GLY A 63 8.09 -7.73 -11.98
CA GLY A 63 7.10 -8.69 -11.48
C GLY A 63 5.68 -8.16 -11.34
N LEU A 64 4.89 -8.78 -10.47
CA LEU A 64 3.51 -8.39 -10.19
C LEU A 64 3.48 -7.15 -9.29
N HIS A 65 2.80 -6.11 -9.76
CA HIS A 65 2.63 -4.87 -9.04
C HIS A 65 1.16 -4.62 -8.72
N ARG A 66 0.92 -3.85 -7.67
CA ARG A 66 -0.40 -3.38 -7.27
C ARG A 66 -0.48 -1.87 -7.46
N ARG A 67 -1.37 -1.40 -8.32
CA ARG A 67 -1.71 0.01 -8.44
C ARG A 67 -2.83 0.35 -7.47
N ILE A 68 -2.60 1.39 -6.69
CA ILE A 68 -3.59 2.05 -5.85
C ILE A 68 -3.92 3.38 -6.52
N THR A 69 -5.19 3.60 -6.84
CA THR A 69 -5.68 4.91 -7.33
C THR A 69 -6.57 5.52 -6.27
N LEU A 70 -6.28 6.78 -5.91
CA LEU A 70 -7.03 7.56 -4.94
C LEU A 70 -7.74 8.70 -5.67
N GLU A 71 -9.05 8.75 -5.58
CA GLU A 71 -9.81 9.95 -5.88
C GLU A 71 -9.93 10.74 -4.58
N ALA A 72 -9.34 11.94 -4.54
CA ALA A 72 -9.20 12.71 -3.31
C ALA A 72 -9.56 14.18 -3.53
N VAL A 73 -10.10 14.80 -2.49
CA VAL A 73 -10.27 16.25 -2.41
C VAL A 73 -8.96 16.84 -1.91
N GLU A 74 -8.29 17.59 -2.78
CA GLU A 74 -7.12 18.39 -2.44
C GLU A 74 -7.58 19.79 -2.03
N ARG A 75 -6.98 20.33 -0.97
CA ARG A 75 -7.14 21.73 -0.59
C ARG A 75 -5.90 22.53 -0.97
N ASP A 76 -6.13 23.58 -1.75
CA ASP A 76 -5.14 24.62 -2.05
C ASP A 76 -5.67 25.97 -1.54
N GLY A 77 -5.26 26.33 -0.33
CA GLY A 77 -5.79 27.48 0.40
C GLY A 77 -7.28 27.32 0.72
N TRP A 78 -8.14 28.04 0.00
CA TRP A 78 -9.60 28.03 0.18
C TRP A 78 -10.35 27.24 -0.90
N VAL A 79 -9.62 26.66 -1.86
CA VAL A 79 -10.19 25.95 -2.99
C VAL A 79 -10.08 24.46 -2.76
N GLU A 80 -11.19 23.74 -2.96
CA GLU A 80 -11.26 22.29 -2.94
C GLU A 80 -11.29 21.77 -4.39
N LEU A 81 -10.39 20.86 -4.72
CA LEU A 81 -10.24 20.29 -6.06
C LEU A 81 -10.33 18.77 -6.00
N ASP A 82 -11.12 18.18 -6.89
CA ASP A 82 -11.12 16.74 -7.10
C ASP A 82 -9.91 16.34 -7.95
N LYS A 83 -9.08 15.48 -7.37
CA LYS A 83 -7.83 15.00 -7.97
C LYS A 83 -7.77 13.49 -7.95
N GLU A 84 -7.13 12.93 -8.96
CA GLU A 84 -6.79 11.52 -9.01
C GLU A 84 -5.28 11.36 -8.83
N TYR A 85 -4.91 10.54 -7.85
CA TYR A 85 -3.54 10.14 -7.58
C TYR A 85 -3.39 8.65 -7.80
N SER A 86 -2.19 8.20 -8.17
CA SER A 86 -1.93 6.76 -8.16
C SER A 86 -0.54 6.42 -7.67
N CYS A 87 -0.43 5.31 -6.96
CA CYS A 87 0.84 4.74 -6.52
C CYS A 87 0.95 3.31 -7.03
N LEU A 88 2.15 2.93 -7.47
CA LEU A 88 2.46 1.58 -7.89
C LEU A 88 3.38 0.93 -6.86
N PHE A 89 2.98 -0.23 -6.36
CA PHE A 89 3.73 -1.00 -5.38
C PHE A 89 4.17 -2.33 -5.95
N MET A 90 5.41 -2.73 -5.69
CA MET A 90 5.86 -4.10 -5.88
C MET A 90 5.52 -4.88 -4.62
N GLN A 91 4.72 -5.95 -4.74
CA GLN A 91 4.30 -6.75 -3.59
C GLN A 91 5.18 -7.97 -3.41
N GLN A 92 5.53 -8.27 -2.15
CA GLN A 92 6.15 -9.51 -1.75
C GLN A 92 5.30 -10.20 -0.67
N TRP A 93 5.05 -11.49 -0.86
CA TRP A 93 4.26 -12.30 0.06
C TRP A 93 5.13 -13.38 0.68
N GLY A 94 5.10 -13.47 2.01
CA GLY A 94 5.77 -14.53 2.74
C GLY A 94 5.15 -15.91 2.46
N MET A 95 5.86 -16.95 2.85
CA MET A 95 5.38 -18.33 2.72
C MET A 95 4.00 -18.48 3.39
N PHE A 96 3.05 -19.10 2.71
CA PHE A 96 1.66 -19.24 3.17
C PHE A 96 0.94 -17.92 3.51
N LYS A 97 1.33 -16.78 2.92
CA LYS A 97 0.76 -15.44 3.22
C LYS A 97 0.90 -15.04 4.69
N SER A 98 1.92 -15.57 5.37
CA SER A 98 2.24 -15.23 6.76
C SER A 98 2.75 -13.80 6.93
N SER A 99 3.25 -13.19 5.87
CA SER A 99 3.65 -11.79 5.82
C SER A 99 3.33 -11.17 4.46
N HIS A 100 3.22 -9.85 4.45
CA HIS A 100 3.07 -9.02 3.26
C HIS A 100 3.97 -7.80 3.40
N GLU A 101 4.74 -7.52 2.36
CA GLU A 101 5.56 -6.33 2.21
C GLU A 101 5.21 -5.68 0.87
N ALA A 102 5.18 -4.35 0.84
CA ALA A 102 4.94 -3.60 -0.38
C ALA A 102 5.98 -2.49 -0.52
N LEU A 103 6.72 -2.49 -1.62
CA LEU A 103 7.72 -1.46 -1.89
C LEU A 103 7.16 -0.45 -2.88
N LEU A 104 7.23 0.84 -2.55
CA LEU A 104 6.82 1.90 -3.47
C LEU A 104 7.75 1.93 -4.68
N VAL A 105 7.16 1.82 -5.87
CA VAL A 105 7.90 1.90 -7.14
C VAL A 105 7.69 3.26 -7.79
N GLN A 106 6.46 3.78 -7.73
CA GLN A 106 6.08 4.97 -8.47
C GLN A 106 4.93 5.70 -7.77
N VAL A 107 4.96 7.03 -7.79
CA VAL A 107 3.82 7.89 -7.48
C VAL A 107 3.53 8.77 -8.68
N LYS A 108 2.27 8.79 -9.12
CA LYS A 108 1.75 9.71 -10.12
C LYS A 108 0.78 10.66 -9.44
N PHE A 109 1.02 11.94 -9.61
CA PHE A 109 0.19 13.03 -9.11
C PHE A 109 0.21 14.17 -10.11
N ASP A 110 -0.95 14.80 -10.33
CA ASP A 110 -1.12 15.73 -11.44
C ASP A 110 -0.60 15.10 -12.76
N ASP A 111 0.26 15.80 -13.50
CA ASP A 111 0.95 15.32 -14.70
C ASP A 111 2.40 14.84 -14.43
N LYS A 112 2.76 14.64 -13.15
CA LYS A 112 4.10 14.26 -12.72
C LYS A 112 4.15 12.80 -12.29
N ILE A 113 5.33 12.22 -12.45
CA ILE A 113 5.68 10.88 -12.02
C ILE A 113 6.99 11.00 -11.23
N VAL A 114 7.02 10.40 -10.04
CA VAL A 114 8.22 10.26 -9.20
C VAL A 114 8.44 8.78 -8.92
N GLY A 115 9.69 8.33 -9.00
CA GLY A 115 10.07 6.92 -8.84
C GLY A 115 10.46 6.27 -10.16
N LYS A 116 10.36 4.95 -10.27
CA LYS A 116 10.85 4.22 -11.44
C LYS A 116 9.79 4.19 -12.55
N LYS A 117 10.18 4.60 -13.75
CA LYS A 117 9.40 4.48 -14.99
C LYS A 117 10.27 3.90 -16.09
N ASP A 118 9.83 2.81 -16.71
CA ASP A 118 10.53 2.16 -17.82
C ASP A 118 12.01 1.86 -17.52
N GLY A 119 12.29 1.33 -16.31
CA GLY A 119 13.66 1.02 -15.90
C GLY A 119 14.44 2.20 -15.31
N VAL A 120 14.00 3.44 -15.52
CA VAL A 120 14.73 4.67 -15.17
C VAL A 120 14.10 5.35 -13.96
N LEU A 121 14.93 5.82 -13.03
CA LEU A 121 14.46 6.66 -11.93
C LEU A 121 14.10 8.06 -12.48
N THR A 122 12.88 8.50 -12.20
CA THR A 122 12.39 9.84 -12.48
C THR A 122 12.41 10.65 -11.19
N GLY A 123 13.22 11.71 -11.16
CA GLY A 123 13.49 12.53 -9.97
C GLY A 123 14.89 12.31 -9.39
N ASP A 124 15.15 12.95 -8.26
CA ASP A 124 16.39 12.76 -7.50
C ASP A 124 16.31 11.50 -6.63
N PHE A 125 17.46 10.84 -6.42
CA PHE A 125 17.54 9.61 -5.64
C PHE A 125 17.28 9.84 -4.15
N ASP A 126 17.81 10.92 -3.58
CA ASP A 126 17.60 11.24 -2.16
C ASP A 126 16.14 11.62 -1.90
N ASP A 127 15.51 12.32 -2.84
CA ASP A 127 14.07 12.62 -2.79
C ASP A 127 13.24 11.33 -2.85
N PHE A 128 13.61 10.40 -3.73
CA PHE A 128 12.93 9.10 -3.81
C PHE A 128 13.10 8.29 -2.52
N LEU A 129 14.30 8.29 -1.90
CA LEU A 129 14.53 7.65 -0.61
C LEU A 129 13.73 8.30 0.53
N ALA A 130 13.61 9.62 0.53
CA ALA A 130 12.78 10.32 1.51
C ALA A 130 11.30 9.94 1.34
N LEU A 131 10.83 9.89 0.10
CA LEU A 131 9.48 9.47 -0.24
C LEU A 131 9.19 8.04 0.21
N THR A 132 10.07 7.07 -0.09
CA THR A 132 9.87 5.68 0.33
C THR A 132 9.80 5.55 1.84
N ARG A 133 10.64 6.27 2.60
CA ARG A 133 10.60 6.26 4.08
C ARG A 133 9.27 6.77 4.63
N VAL A 134 8.71 7.84 4.07
CA VAL A 134 7.39 8.36 4.47
C VAL A 134 6.31 7.32 4.22
N VAL A 135 6.38 6.67 3.06
CA VAL A 135 5.41 5.66 2.62
C VAL A 135 5.50 4.40 3.49
N ASP A 136 6.70 3.88 3.75
CA ASP A 136 6.94 2.71 4.62
C ASP A 136 6.45 2.96 6.05
N ALA A 137 6.81 4.13 6.62
CA ALA A 137 6.35 4.52 7.94
C ALA A 137 4.81 4.58 8.04
N ALA A 138 4.14 5.08 7.00
CA ALA A 138 2.68 5.15 6.95
C ALA A 138 2.00 3.78 6.76
N MET A 139 2.66 2.84 6.07
CA MET A 139 2.20 1.46 5.94
C MET A 139 2.42 0.64 7.23
N GLY A 140 3.31 1.11 8.11
CA GLY A 140 3.66 0.43 9.36
C GLY A 140 4.50 -0.82 9.10
N GLN A 141 5.52 -0.69 8.24
CA GLN A 141 6.49 -1.73 7.92
C GLN A 141 7.92 -1.25 8.15
#